data_AF-A0A3M7PYF6-F1
#
_entry.id   AF-A0A3M7PYF6-F1
#
_cell.length_a   1.000
_cell.length_b   1.000
_cell.length_c   1.000
_cell.angle_alpha   90.00
_cell.angle_beta   90.00
_cell.angle_gamma   90.00
#
_symmetry.space_group_name_H-M   'P 1'
#
loop_
_entity.id
_entity.type
_entity.pdbx_description
1 polymer ?
#
loop_
_entity_poly.entity_id
_entity_poly.type
_entity_poly.pdbx_seq_one_letter_code
_entity_poly.pdbx_strand_id
1 'polypeptide(L)'
;MNSAIKITKRKLEENEDVSKHQKLEKLRHCIISTKYVSEKDVHQLFDNIRLCTVDPLKVFDQGKVVERHINLVATPKLFKRAARDMSLKSFEKMGITIDEPRIAINAVHYDEIKEANHYNNLVNYLKKKTVIIDNENVIYRSTGSKILVYKKNEINNQKFYRRNGGL
;
A
#
# COMPACT_ATOMS: atom_id res chain seq x y z
N MET A 1 58.43 18.61 15.78
CA MET A 1 57.93 19.40 14.63
C MET A 1 56.70 18.70 14.09
N ASN A 2 55.52 19.27 14.36
CA ASN A 2 54.22 18.66 14.06
C ASN A 2 53.88 18.81 12.57
N SER A 3 53.64 17.71 11.88
CA SER A 3 53.04 17.71 10.54
C SER A 3 51.52 17.85 10.67
N ALA A 4 51.01 19.04 10.34
CA ALA A 4 49.58 19.30 10.27
C ALA A 4 49.02 18.77 8.93
N ILE A 5 48.28 17.67 8.96
CA ILE A 5 47.49 17.19 7.83
C ILE A 5 46.26 18.10 7.70
N LYS A 6 46.25 18.99 6.70
CA LYS A 6 45.07 19.75 6.32
C LYS A 6 44.06 18.81 5.66
N ILE A 7 43.02 18.43 6.40
CA ILE A 7 41.84 17.75 5.85
C ILE A 7 40.92 18.83 5.25
N THR A 8 40.98 19.00 3.93
CA THR A 8 40.06 19.84 3.19
C THR A 8 38.68 19.18 3.18
N LYS A 9 37.73 19.72 3.93
CA LYS A 9 36.31 19.33 3.83
C LYS A 9 35.85 19.58 2.40
N ARG A 10 35.63 18.52 1.61
CA ARG A 10 34.89 18.63 0.35
C ARG A 10 33.46 19.03 0.69
N LYS A 11 33.04 20.20 0.20
CA LYS A 11 31.61 20.51 0.05
C LYS A 11 31.00 19.40 -0.80
N LEU A 12 30.08 18.64 -0.21
CA LEU A 12 29.16 17.80 -0.99
C LEU A 12 28.31 18.78 -1.81
N GLU A 13 28.63 18.87 -3.09
CA GLU A 13 27.77 19.48 -4.08
C GLU A 13 26.45 18.72 -4.09
N GLU A 14 25.38 19.48 -3.90
CA GLU A 14 24.00 19.09 -4.11
C GLU A 14 23.83 18.72 -5.59
N ASN A 15 24.12 17.46 -5.93
CA ASN A 15 23.65 16.88 -7.18
C ASN A 15 22.27 16.29 -6.93
N GLU A 16 21.28 17.07 -7.34
CA GLU A 16 19.97 16.63 -7.79
C GLU A 16 20.13 15.41 -8.71
N ASP A 17 19.71 14.24 -8.24
CA ASP A 17 19.08 13.21 -9.06
C ASP A 17 18.62 12.06 -8.15
N VAL A 18 17.67 12.36 -7.26
CA VAL A 18 16.83 11.29 -6.72
C VAL A 18 15.55 11.28 -7.55
N SER A 19 15.66 10.70 -8.75
CA SER A 19 14.52 10.11 -9.44
C SER A 19 13.97 8.97 -8.57
N LYS A 20 13.34 9.35 -7.45
CA LYS A 20 12.53 8.44 -6.65
C LYS A 20 11.40 8.08 -7.59
N HIS A 21 11.42 6.85 -8.10
CA HIS A 21 10.22 6.17 -8.54
C HIS A 21 9.10 6.60 -7.59
N GLN A 22 8.20 7.48 -8.04
CA GLN A 22 6.93 7.70 -7.38
C GLN A 22 6.32 6.30 -7.36
N LYS A 23 6.41 5.64 -6.19
CA LYS A 23 5.66 4.43 -5.94
C LYS A 23 4.23 4.87 -6.14
N LEU A 24 3.66 4.55 -7.30
CA LEU A 24 2.23 4.56 -7.50
C LEU A 24 1.68 3.86 -6.27
N GLU A 25 0.98 4.61 -5.44
CA GLU A 25 0.43 4.14 -4.19
C GLU A 25 -0.51 2.98 -4.52
N LYS A 26 -0.02 1.76 -4.30
CA LYS A 26 -0.74 0.55 -4.67
C LYS A 26 -1.71 0.22 -3.54
N LEU A 27 -2.96 -0.03 -3.92
CA LEU A 27 -3.91 -0.70 -3.05
C LEU A 27 -3.33 -2.03 -2.57
N ARG A 28 -3.51 -2.31 -1.30
CA ARG A 28 -3.15 -3.55 -0.64
C ARG A 28 -4.33 -4.11 0.11
N HIS A 29 -4.33 -5.43 0.23
CA HIS A 29 -5.18 -6.07 1.21
C HIS A 29 -4.52 -5.91 2.57
N CYS A 30 -5.23 -5.30 3.52
CA CYS A 30 -4.71 -5.04 4.84
C CYS A 30 -5.63 -5.65 5.88
N ILE A 31 -5.05 -6.32 6.89
CA ILE A 31 -5.79 -6.96 7.98
C ILE A 31 -5.26 -6.40 9.28
N ILE A 32 -6.13 -5.87 10.13
CA ILE A 32 -5.76 -5.30 11.41
C ILE A 32 -6.75 -5.75 12.48
N SER A 33 -6.24 -6.16 13.64
CA SER A 33 -7.10 -6.52 14.75
C SER A 33 -7.77 -5.28 15.35
N THR A 34 -9.06 -5.41 15.68
CA THR A 34 -9.81 -4.36 16.39
C THR A 34 -9.27 -4.08 17.79
N LYS A 35 -8.38 -4.94 18.32
CA LYS A 35 -7.69 -4.73 19.61
C LYS A 35 -6.77 -3.52 19.58
N TYR A 36 -6.12 -3.27 18.45
CA TYR A 36 -5.10 -2.21 18.33
C TYR A 36 -5.65 -0.94 17.69
N VAL A 37 -6.68 -1.07 16.85
CA VAL A 37 -7.25 0.05 16.10
C VAL A 37 -8.76 -0.11 16.06
N SER A 38 -9.45 0.93 16.53
CA SER A 38 -10.90 0.99 16.43
C SER A 38 -11.33 1.17 14.98
N GLU A 39 -12.54 0.72 14.65
CA GLU A 39 -13.14 0.93 13.32
C GLU A 39 -13.15 2.41 12.90
N LYS A 40 -13.26 3.32 13.89
CA LYS A 40 -13.29 4.76 13.67
C LYS A 40 -11.93 5.32 13.28
N ASP A 41 -10.83 4.72 13.74
CA ASP A 41 -9.48 5.26 13.57
C ASP A 41 -8.72 4.67 12.38
N VAL A 42 -9.33 3.71 11.67
CA VAL A 42 -8.75 3.08 10.47
C VAL A 42 -8.25 4.10 9.44
N HIS A 43 -9.00 5.18 9.21
CA HIS A 43 -8.64 6.22 8.24
C HIS A 43 -7.33 6.96 8.60
N GLN A 44 -6.87 6.87 9.85
CA GLN A 44 -5.60 7.45 10.26
C GLN A 44 -4.40 6.66 9.72
N LEU A 45 -4.56 5.37 9.44
CA LEU A 45 -3.49 4.48 8.97
C LEU A 45 -3.48 4.25 7.45
N PHE A 46 -4.59 4.57 6.78
CA PHE A 46 -4.78 4.28 5.37
C PHE A 46 -5.34 5.48 4.61
N ASP A 47 -4.86 5.64 3.37
CA ASP A 47 -5.43 6.53 2.36
C ASP A 47 -6.15 5.71 1.30
N ASN A 48 -7.00 6.38 0.51
CA ASN A 48 -7.69 5.78 -0.63
C ASN A 48 -8.35 4.43 -0.28
N ILE A 49 -9.17 4.43 0.78
CA ILE A 49 -9.88 3.22 1.21
C ILE A 49 -10.96 2.90 0.17
N ARG A 50 -10.76 1.83 -0.59
CA ARG A 50 -11.76 1.28 -1.52
C ARG A 50 -12.82 0.49 -0.78
N LEU A 51 -12.41 -0.34 0.17
CA LEU A 51 -13.31 -1.20 0.93
C LEU A 51 -12.77 -1.35 2.35
N CYS A 52 -13.63 -1.17 3.35
CA CYS A 52 -13.36 -1.47 4.75
C CYS A 52 -14.49 -2.35 5.28
N THR A 53 -14.15 -3.54 5.74
CA THR A 53 -15.10 -4.49 6.31
C THR A 53 -14.58 -5.05 7.62
N VAL A 54 -15.48 -5.52 8.49
CA VAL A 54 -15.12 -6.11 9.77
C VAL A 54 -15.78 -7.47 9.91
N ASP A 55 -15.05 -8.40 10.50
CA ASP A 55 -15.57 -9.72 10.83
C ASP A 55 -16.88 -9.58 11.63
N PRO A 56 -17.91 -10.39 11.32
CA PRO A 56 -19.20 -10.31 11.99
C PRO A 56 -19.06 -10.52 13.51
N LEU A 57 -19.99 -9.96 14.29
CA LEU A 57 -19.98 -10.01 15.76
C LEU A 57 -20.04 -11.43 16.36
N LYS A 58 -20.39 -12.44 15.56
CA LYS A 58 -20.49 -13.84 16.00
C LYS A 58 -19.26 -14.62 15.57
N VAL A 59 -18.26 -14.71 16.44
CA VAL A 59 -17.12 -15.60 16.23
C VAL A 59 -16.79 -16.33 17.53
N PHE A 60 -17.68 -17.23 17.93
CA PHE A 60 -17.28 -18.32 18.80
C PHE A 60 -16.72 -19.41 17.89
N ASP A 61 -15.41 -19.60 17.92
CA ASP A 61 -14.80 -20.81 17.35
C ASP A 61 -14.46 -21.73 18.50
N GLN A 62 -15.04 -22.93 18.51
CA GLN A 62 -14.83 -23.95 19.55
C GLN A 62 -15.00 -23.42 20.99
N GLY A 63 -15.97 -22.52 21.22
CA GLY A 63 -16.26 -21.95 22.54
C GLY A 63 -15.30 -20.84 23.00
N LYS A 64 -14.37 -20.38 22.15
CA LYS A 64 -13.50 -19.24 22.42
C LYS A 64 -13.93 -18.03 21.60
N VAL A 65 -13.81 -16.85 22.21
CA VAL A 65 -13.98 -15.57 21.51
C VAL A 65 -12.81 -15.42 20.54
N VAL A 66 -13.10 -15.43 19.24
CA VAL A 66 -12.08 -15.16 18.22
C VAL A 66 -11.92 -13.65 18.08
N GLU A 67 -10.66 -13.22 17.94
CA GLU A 67 -10.31 -11.83 17.70
C GLU A 67 -10.94 -11.33 16.39
N ARG A 68 -11.64 -10.19 16.46
CA ARG A 68 -12.27 -9.56 15.29
C ARG A 68 -11.22 -8.77 14.51
N HIS A 69 -11.24 -8.89 13.19
CA HIS A 69 -10.35 -8.15 12.32
C HIS A 69 -11.11 -7.20 11.41
N ILE A 70 -10.50 -6.05 11.20
CA ILE A 70 -10.82 -5.10 10.14
C ILE A 70 -10.01 -5.51 8.91
N ASN A 71 -10.70 -5.66 7.78
CA ASN A 71 -10.17 -6.05 6.50
C ASN A 71 -10.35 -4.89 5.53
N LEU A 72 -9.27 -4.53 4.84
CA LEU A 72 -9.18 -3.30 4.08
C LEU A 72 -8.62 -3.57 2.69
N VAL A 73 -9.17 -2.88 1.70
CA VAL A 73 -8.51 -2.66 0.41
C VAL A 73 -8.20 -1.17 0.33
N ALA A 74 -6.96 -0.80 0.61
CA ALA A 74 -6.56 0.59 0.77
C ALA A 74 -5.07 0.79 0.51
N THR A 75 -4.63 2.04 0.43
CA THR A 75 -3.21 2.40 0.42
C THR A 75 -2.73 2.61 1.86
N PRO A 76 -1.73 1.85 2.36
CA PRO A 76 -1.15 2.13 3.66
C PRO A 76 -0.38 3.46 3.67
N LYS A 77 -0.66 4.34 4.64
CA LYS A 77 0.15 5.55 4.90
C LYS A 77 1.55 5.20 5.35
N LEU A 78 1.70 4.08 6.06
CA LEU A 78 2.98 3.62 6.57
C LEU A 78 3.09 2.08 6.58
N PHE A 79 4.25 1.58 6.17
CA PHE A 79 4.57 0.15 6.21
C PHE A 79 5.29 -0.23 7.50
N LYS A 80 5.19 -1.51 7.93
CA LYS A 80 5.86 -2.02 9.15
C LYS A 80 7.34 -1.65 9.24
N ARG A 81 8.09 -1.87 8.14
CA ARG A 81 9.53 -1.58 8.10
C ARG A 81 9.81 -0.09 8.32
N ALA A 82 9.02 0.78 7.70
CA ALA A 82 9.15 2.22 7.91
C ALA A 82 8.74 2.62 9.33
N ALA A 83 7.68 2.03 9.89
CA ALA A 83 7.23 2.28 11.26
C ALA A 83 8.27 1.87 12.32
N ARG A 84 9.05 0.82 12.05
CA ARG A 84 10.17 0.42 12.92
C ARG A 84 11.21 1.54 13.02
N ASP A 85 11.46 2.28 11.96
CA ASP A 85 12.56 3.24 11.90
C ASP A 85 12.13 4.67 12.28
N MET A 86 10.86 4.89 12.63
CA MET A 86 10.28 6.20 12.92
C MET A 86 10.10 6.52 14.42
N SER A 87 10.17 7.82 14.75
CA SER A 87 9.95 8.35 16.10
C SER A 87 8.48 8.72 16.38
N LEU A 88 8.04 8.75 17.64
CA LEU A 88 6.69 9.16 18.04
C LEU A 88 6.27 10.54 17.50
N LYS A 89 7.15 11.54 17.61
CA LYS A 89 6.91 12.89 17.03
C LYS A 89 6.65 12.88 15.53
N SER A 90 7.21 11.89 14.82
CA SER A 90 6.98 11.74 13.39
C SER A 90 5.59 11.17 13.08
N PHE A 91 5.07 10.28 13.94
CA PHE A 91 3.70 9.77 13.85
C PHE A 91 2.67 10.88 14.09
N GLU A 92 2.90 11.73 15.10
CA GLU A 92 2.06 12.90 15.38
C GLU A 92 2.02 13.87 14.19
N LYS A 93 3.18 14.13 13.57
CA LYS A 93 3.26 14.96 12.34
C LYS A 93 2.52 14.36 11.15
N MET A 94 2.33 13.04 11.12
CA MET A 94 1.51 12.35 10.11
C MET A 94 0.02 12.32 10.47
N GLY A 95 -0.37 12.91 11.60
CA GLY A 95 -1.76 12.92 12.07
C GLY A 95 -2.24 11.59 12.64
N ILE A 96 -1.32 10.71 13.06
CA ILE A 96 -1.67 9.43 13.69
C ILE A 96 -1.77 9.66 15.20
N THR A 97 -2.97 9.54 15.77
CA THR A 97 -3.27 9.89 17.17
C THR A 97 -3.54 8.68 18.07
N ILE A 98 -3.16 7.48 17.62
CA ILE A 98 -3.33 6.24 18.37
C ILE A 98 -2.33 6.22 19.54
N ASP A 99 -2.75 5.75 20.72
CA ASP A 99 -1.90 5.66 21.93
C ASP A 99 -0.59 4.89 21.69
N GLU A 100 -0.65 3.85 20.85
CA GLU A 100 0.50 3.02 20.49
C GLU A 100 0.62 2.83 18.97
N PRO A 101 0.98 3.88 18.21
CA PRO A 101 0.88 3.88 16.76
C PRO A 101 1.82 2.83 16.13
N ARG A 102 2.98 2.61 16.77
CA ARG A 102 3.98 1.64 16.33
C ARG A 102 3.49 0.20 16.51
N ILE A 103 2.80 -0.09 17.61
CA ILE A 103 2.25 -1.43 17.90
C ILE A 103 1.09 -1.71 16.93
N ALA A 104 0.18 -0.75 16.78
CA ALA A 104 -0.92 -0.83 15.83
C ALA A 104 -0.44 -1.10 14.40
N ILE A 105 0.53 -0.33 13.90
CA ILE A 105 1.05 -0.50 12.52
C ILE A 105 1.80 -1.82 12.34
N ASN A 106 2.53 -2.27 13.37
CA ASN A 106 3.21 -3.58 13.32
C ASN A 106 2.22 -4.75 13.35
N ALA A 107 1.03 -4.56 13.92
CA ALA A 107 -0.04 -5.56 13.93
C ALA A 107 -0.75 -5.69 12.57
N VAL A 108 -0.62 -4.71 11.66
CA VAL A 108 -1.29 -4.75 10.34
C VAL A 108 -0.66 -5.74 9.40
N HIS A 109 -1.36 -6.77 8.94
CA HIS A 109 -0.90 -7.59 7.83
C HIS A 109 -1.09 -6.86 6.49
N TYR A 110 -0.09 -6.91 5.60
CA TYR A 110 -0.11 -6.25 4.29
C TYR A 110 0.15 -7.24 3.17
N ASP A 111 -0.87 -7.50 2.36
CA ASP A 111 -0.79 -8.40 1.20
C ASP A 111 -0.85 -7.63 -0.12
N GLU A 112 -0.05 -8.06 -1.09
CA GLU A 112 -0.08 -7.50 -2.44
C GLU A 112 -1.25 -8.07 -3.25
N ILE A 113 -1.97 -7.18 -3.91
CA ILE A 113 -3.01 -7.54 -4.88
C ILE A 113 -2.35 -7.77 -6.23
N LYS A 114 -2.05 -9.04 -6.52
CA LYS A 114 -1.31 -9.51 -7.70
C LYS A 114 -1.93 -9.09 -9.04
N GLU A 115 -3.24 -9.29 -9.22
CA GLU A 115 -3.93 -9.12 -10.51
C GLU A 115 -5.43 -8.80 -10.34
N ALA A 116 -6.11 -8.47 -11.45
CA ALA A 116 -7.51 -8.06 -11.44
C ALA A 116 -8.46 -9.16 -10.93
N ASN A 117 -8.20 -10.43 -11.26
CA ASN A 117 -9.01 -11.54 -10.75
C ASN A 117 -8.86 -11.71 -9.23
N HIS A 118 -7.62 -11.61 -8.73
CA HIS A 118 -7.36 -11.62 -7.28
C HIS A 118 -8.09 -10.45 -6.59
N TYR A 119 -8.03 -9.25 -7.16
CA TYR A 119 -8.77 -8.08 -6.65
C TYR A 119 -10.28 -8.33 -6.58
N ASN A 120 -10.89 -8.82 -7.67
CA ASN A 120 -12.33 -9.06 -7.71
C ASN A 120 -12.77 -10.14 -6.70
N ASN A 121 -12.02 -11.23 -6.62
CA ASN A 121 -12.28 -12.31 -5.66
C ASN A 121 -12.16 -11.80 -4.22
N LEU A 122 -11.15 -10.98 -3.94
CA LEU A 122 -10.96 -10.37 -2.63
C LEU A 122 -12.13 -9.44 -2.27
N VAL A 123 -12.52 -8.53 -3.16
CA VAL A 123 -13.65 -7.62 -2.94
C VAL A 123 -14.93 -8.40 -2.68
N ASN A 124 -15.23 -9.42 -3.50
CA ASN A 124 -16.40 -10.27 -3.34
C ASN A 124 -16.39 -11.05 -2.01
N TYR A 125 -15.22 -11.54 -1.60
CA TYR A 125 -15.06 -12.20 -0.30
C TYR A 125 -15.30 -11.23 0.85
N LEU A 126 -14.70 -10.04 0.81
CA LEU A 126 -14.83 -9.04 1.87
C LEU A 126 -16.24 -8.48 1.99
N LYS A 127 -16.97 -8.31 0.87
CA LYS A 127 -18.38 -7.87 0.86
C LYS A 127 -19.35 -8.84 1.55
N LYS A 128 -18.93 -10.08 1.86
CA LYS A 128 -19.72 -11.01 2.69
C LYS A 128 -19.65 -10.70 4.19
N LYS A 129 -18.71 -9.84 4.61
CA LYS A 129 -18.53 -9.39 6.00
C LYS A 129 -19.37 -8.14 6.28
N THR A 130 -19.25 -7.57 7.48
CA THR A 130 -19.91 -6.29 7.81
C THR A 130 -19.18 -5.17 7.10
N VAL A 131 -19.84 -4.51 6.13
CA VAL A 131 -19.23 -3.41 5.36
C VAL A 131 -19.36 -2.10 6.14
N ILE A 132 -18.23 -1.40 6.31
CA ILE A 132 -18.16 -0.07 6.95
C ILE A 132 -18.00 1.02 5.89
N ILE A 133 -17.11 0.80 4.93
CA ILE A 133 -16.83 1.73 3.83
C ILE A 133 -16.81 0.93 2.53
N ASP A 134 -17.54 1.39 1.52
CA ASP A 134 -17.49 0.89 0.15
C ASP A 134 -17.41 2.09 -0.80
N ASN A 135 -16.20 2.43 -1.26
CA ASN A 135 -15.95 3.61 -2.08
C ASN A 135 -15.52 3.21 -3.50
N GLU A 136 -16.48 3.09 -4.40
CA GLU A 136 -16.24 2.61 -5.75
C GLU A 136 -15.37 3.54 -6.62
N ASN A 137 -15.19 4.80 -6.19
CA ASN A 137 -14.34 5.78 -6.89
C ASN A 137 -12.85 5.46 -6.78
N VAL A 138 -12.44 4.62 -5.83
CA VAL A 138 -11.05 4.19 -5.69
C VAL A 138 -10.79 2.98 -6.58
N ILE A 139 -10.25 3.21 -7.76
CA ILE A 139 -10.11 2.14 -8.77
C ILE A 139 -8.77 1.41 -8.61
N TYR A 140 -8.82 0.09 -8.45
CA TYR A 140 -7.63 -0.76 -8.59
C TYR A 140 -7.17 -0.79 -10.05
N ARG A 141 -5.91 -0.40 -10.28
CA ARG A 141 -5.25 -0.55 -11.58
C ARG A 141 -4.23 -1.66 -11.49
N SER A 142 -4.52 -2.79 -12.14
CA SER A 142 -3.55 -3.89 -12.22
C SER A 142 -2.27 -3.41 -12.90
N THR A 143 -1.13 -3.63 -12.26
CA THR A 143 0.18 -3.42 -12.90
C THR A 143 0.54 -4.52 -13.91
N GLY A 144 -0.24 -5.61 -13.93
CA GLY A 144 -0.04 -6.77 -14.79
C GLY A 144 -0.62 -6.61 -16.19
N SER A 145 -0.27 -5.57 -16.94
CA SER A 145 -0.57 -5.50 -18.38
C SER A 145 0.31 -4.56 -19.20
N LYS A 146 1.39 -3.96 -18.66
CA LYS A 146 2.30 -3.19 -19.55
C LYS A 146 2.89 -4.07 -20.65
N ILE A 147 3.14 -5.35 -20.38
CA ILE A 147 3.65 -6.32 -21.37
C ILE A 147 2.63 -6.59 -22.49
N LEU A 148 1.33 -6.69 -22.18
CA LEU A 148 0.31 -6.92 -23.20
C LEU A 148 0.00 -5.67 -24.03
N VAL A 149 0.03 -4.48 -23.42
CA VAL A 149 -0.13 -3.21 -24.14
C VAL A 149 1.08 -2.94 -25.06
N TYR A 150 2.31 -3.20 -24.60
CA TYR A 150 3.50 -3.12 -25.45
C TYR A 150 3.45 -4.12 -26.61
N LYS A 151 3.14 -5.40 -26.36
CA LYS A 151 3.03 -6.40 -27.44
C LYS A 151 1.93 -6.09 -28.45
N LYS A 152 0.78 -5.57 -28.01
CA LYS A 152 -0.31 -5.16 -28.92
C LYS A 152 0.12 -3.98 -29.81
N ASN A 153 0.88 -3.03 -29.28
CA ASN A 153 1.41 -1.91 -30.04
C ASN A 153 2.55 -2.33 -30.99
N GLU A 154 3.42 -3.27 -30.61
CA GLU A 154 4.43 -3.84 -31.50
C GLU A 154 3.82 -4.61 -32.68
N ILE A 155 2.79 -5.42 -32.43
CA ILE A 155 2.08 -6.17 -33.48
C ILE A 155 1.37 -5.21 -34.44
N ASN A 156 0.78 -4.12 -33.93
CA ASN A 156 0.14 -3.10 -34.76
C ASN A 156 1.17 -2.30 -35.58
N ASN A 157 2.33 -1.98 -35.01
CA ASN A 157 3.42 -1.31 -35.73
C ASN A 157 4.01 -2.22 -36.82
N GLN A 158 4.24 -3.51 -36.56
CA GLN A 158 4.69 -4.46 -37.59
C GLN A 158 3.69 -4.62 -38.75
N LYS A 159 2.38 -4.57 -38.46
CA LYS A 159 1.34 -4.58 -39.51
C LYS A 159 1.32 -3.28 -40.33
N PHE A 160 1.65 -2.14 -39.73
CA PHE A 160 1.73 -0.86 -40.43
C PHE A 160 2.93 -0.81 -41.39
N TYR A 161 4.11 -1.27 -40.97
CA TYR A 161 5.29 -1.34 -41.84
C TYR A 161 5.13 -2.31 -43.01
N ARG A 162 4.43 -3.45 -42.82
CA ARG A 162 4.14 -4.39 -43.92
C ARG A 162 3.15 -3.87 -44.96
N ARG A 163 2.31 -2.88 -44.62
CA ARG A 163 1.35 -2.29 -45.56
C ARG A 163 1.94 -1.11 -46.35
N ASN A 164 2.96 -0.44 -45.81
CA ASN A 164 3.48 0.81 -46.37
C ASN A 164 4.92 0.71 -46.89
N GLY A 165 5.57 -0.45 -46.78
CA GLY A 165 6.99 -0.65 -47.13
C GLY A 165 7.22 -1.71 -48.21
N GLY A 166 6.32 -1.83 -49.19
CA GLY A 166 6.55 -2.63 -50.39
C GLY A 166 7.01 -1.75 -51.55
N LEU A 167 8.32 -1.55 -51.67
CA LEU A 167 9.06 -1.33 -52.93
C LEU A 167 10.46 -1.92 -52.76
#